data_AF-A0A5E4IFI3-F1
#
_entry.id   AF-A0A5E4IFI3-F1
#
_cell.length_a   1.000
_cell.length_b   1.000
_cell.length_c   1.000
_cell.angle_alpha   90.00
_cell.angle_beta   90.00
_cell.angle_gamma   90.00
#
_symmetry.space_group_name_H-M   'P 1'
#
loop_
_entity.id
_entity.type
_entity.pdbx_description
1 polymer ?
#
loop_
_entity_poly.entity_id
_entity_poly.type
_entity_poly.pdbx_seq_one_letter_code
_entity_poly.pdbx_strand_id
1 'polypeptide(L)' 'MDIPELYSRIYRYDATACGYGPIAAAITAARALGATSGKLLRYATSGDVTGDYSQVVGYGAIAFT' A
#
# COMPACT_ATOMS: atom_id res chain seq x y z
N MET A 1 -5.45 -2.88 -9.22
CA MET A 1 -4.70 -1.65 -9.54
C MET A 1 -5.69 -0.56 -9.95
N ASP A 2 -6.57 -0.17 -9.04
CA ASP A 2 -7.65 0.80 -9.28
C ASP A 2 -7.43 1.99 -8.35
N ILE A 3 -7.26 3.18 -8.92
CA ILE A 3 -6.92 4.39 -8.16
C ILE A 3 -8.13 4.93 -7.40
N PRO A 4 -9.32 5.13 -8.01
CA PRO A 4 -10.53 5.46 -7.26
C PRO A 4 -10.78 4.53 -6.06
N GLU A 5 -10.64 3.22 -6.24
CA GLU A 5 -10.84 2.25 -5.15
C GLU A 5 -9.77 2.39 -4.04
N LEU A 6 -8.52 2.71 -4.39
CA LEU A 6 -7.47 2.99 -3.41
C LEU A 6 -7.86 4.17 -2.50
N TYR A 7 -8.29 5.29 -3.08
CA TYR A 7 -8.71 6.46 -2.32
C TYR A 7 -9.98 6.18 -1.51
N SER A 8 -10.98 5.51 -2.10
CA SER A 8 -12.20 5.08 -1.41
C SER A 8 -11.87 4.29 -0.14
N ARG A 9 -10.94 3.34 -0.20
CA ARG A 9 -10.50 2.57 0.97
C ARG A 9 -9.76 3.42 2.00
N ILE A 10 -8.88 4.31 1.56
CA ILE A 10 -8.16 5.21 2.48
C ILE A 10 -9.16 6.03 3.31
N TYR A 11 -10.14 6.65 2.67
CA TYR A 11 -11.16 7.43 3.36
C TYR A 11 -12.08 6.56 4.22
N ARG A 12 -12.51 5.40 3.70
CA ARG A 12 -13.41 4.49 4.44
C ARG A 12 -12.80 3.97 5.74
N TYR A 13 -11.50 3.70 5.74
CA TYR A 13 -10.80 3.11 6.89
C TYR A 13 -10.01 4.13 7.70
N ASP A 14 -10.10 5.42 7.36
CA ASP A 14 -9.27 6.49 7.94
C ASP A 14 -7.78 6.10 7.98
N ALA A 15 -7.30 5.53 6.87
CA ALA A 15 -5.98 4.93 6.81
C ALA A 15 -4.89 6.00 6.77
N THR A 16 -3.94 5.94 7.70
CA THR A 16 -2.85 6.92 7.86
C THR A 16 -1.64 6.66 6.97
N ALA A 17 -1.87 6.31 5.70
CA ALA A 17 -0.79 6.01 4.77
C ALA A 17 -0.09 7.27 4.25
N CYS A 18 1.03 7.69 4.86
CA CYS A 18 1.74 8.92 4.48
C CYS A 18 2.16 9.00 3.00
N GLY A 19 2.22 7.86 2.31
CA GLY A 19 2.61 7.74 0.89
C GLY A 19 1.48 7.46 -0.08
N TYR A 20 0.19 7.66 0.24
CA TYR A 20 -0.91 7.29 -0.67
C TYR A 20 -0.82 7.96 -2.05
N GLY A 21 -0.32 9.20 -2.12
CA GLY A 21 -0.11 9.92 -3.40
C GLY A 21 0.97 9.25 -4.27
N PRO A 22 2.22 9.09 -3.78
CA PRO A 22 3.24 8.32 -4.48
C PRO A 22 2.82 6.89 -4.85
N ILE A 23 2.05 6.20 -3.99
CA ILE A 23 1.51 4.86 -4.30
C ILE A 23 0.57 4.94 -5.51
N ALA A 24 -0.36 5.90 -5.55
CA ALA A 24 -1.26 6.09 -6.67
C ALA A 24 -0.51 6.42 -7.98
N ALA A 25 0.54 7.25 -7.89
CA ALA A 25 1.41 7.58 -9.02
C ALA A 25 2.14 6.33 -9.55
N ALA A 26 2.71 5.50 -8.66
CA ALA A 26 3.40 4.28 -9.03
C ALA A 26 2.46 3.26 -9.71
N ILE A 27 1.24 3.08 -9.17
CA ILE A 27 0.21 2.22 -9.79
C ILE A 27 -0.16 2.75 -11.18
N THR A 28 -0.33 4.07 -11.33
CA THR A 28 -0.67 4.69 -12.61
C THR A 28 0.43 4.46 -13.65
N ALA A 29 1.69 4.71 -13.28
CA ALA A 29 2.84 4.49 -14.14
C ALA A 29 2.99 3.01 -14.53
N ALA A 30 2.88 2.10 -13.57
CA ALA A 30 2.96 0.66 -13.82
C ALA A 30 1.89 0.19 -14.83
N ARG A 31 0.64 0.67 -14.69
CA ARG A 31 -0.42 0.37 -15.68
C ARG A 31 -0.09 0.91 -17.07
N ALA A 32 0.44 2.12 -17.16
CA ALA A 32 0.84 2.71 -18.44
C ALA A 32 1.97 1.91 -19.12
N LEU A 33 2.82 1.24 -18.33
CA LEU A 33 3.88 0.35 -18.79
C LEU A 33 3.39 -1.09 -19.07
N GLY A 34 2.09 -1.37 -18.96
CA GLY A 34 1.49 -2.66 -19.30
C GLY A 34 1.25 -3.59 -18.11
N ALA A 35 1.54 -3.18 -16.87
CA ALA A 35 1.21 -3.99 -15.71
C ALA A 35 -0.31 -4.13 -15.54
N THR A 36 -0.76 -5.35 -15.30
CA THR A 36 -2.17 -5.72 -15.16
C THR A 36 -2.54 -6.07 -13.72
N SER A 37 -1.54 -6.42 -12.90
CA SER A 37 -1.73 -6.85 -11.52
C SER A 37 -0.71 -6.24 -10.57
N GLY A 38 -1.08 -6.18 -9.29
CA GLY A 38 -0.19 -5.85 -8.19
C GLY A 38 -0.29 -6.94 -7.13
N LYS A 39 0.84 -7.55 -6.77
CA LYS A 39 0.91 -8.63 -5.80
C LYS A 39 1.60 -8.16 -4.53
N LEU A 40 0.95 -8.36 -3.38
CA LEU A 40 1.58 -8.23 -2.07
C LEU A 40 2.63 -9.34 -1.91
N LEU A 41 3.90 -8.94 -1.82
CA LEU A 41 5.01 -9.85 -1.56
C LEU A 41 5.16 -10.13 -0.07
N ARG A 42 5.03 -9.08 0.75
CA ARG A 42 5.14 -9.18 2.21
C ARG A 42 4.42 -8.03 2.88
N TYR A 43 3.86 -8.33 4.05
CA TYR A 43 3.40 -7.36 5.02
C TYR A 43 4.11 -7.60 6.34
N ALA A 44 4.46 -6.53 7.04
CA ALA A 44 5.13 -6.56 8.33
C ALA A 44 4.76 -5.30 9.14
N THR A 45 5.07 -5.29 10.43
CA THR A 45 4.87 -4.14 11.31
C THR A 45 6.11 -3.84 12.14
N SER A 46 6.22 -2.62 12.68
CA SER A 46 7.28 -2.31 13.66
C SER A 46 7.22 -3.19 14.91
N GLY A 47 6.03 -3.69 15.26
CA GLY A 47 5.81 -4.64 16.34
C GLY A 47 6.53 -5.98 16.14
N ASP A 48 6.77 -6.38 14.88
CA ASP A 48 7.51 -7.61 14.56
C ASP A 48 8.97 -7.54 15.05
N VAL A 49 9.51 -6.33 15.24
CA VAL A 49 10.86 -6.09 15.76
C VAL A 49 10.85 -5.80 17.25
N THR A 50 9.91 -4.97 17.72
CA THR A 50 9.86 -4.51 19.13
C THR A 50 9.16 -5.50 20.07
N GLY A 51 8.28 -6.35 19.54
CA GLY A 51 7.36 -7.19 20.32
C GLY A 51 6.15 -6.43 20.89
N ASP A 52 6.07 -5.11 20.70
CA ASP A 52 4.95 -4.27 21.13
C ASP A 52 4.00 -4.00 19.95
N TYR A 53 2.77 -4.49 20.06
CA TYR A 53 1.73 -4.37 19.05
C TYR A 53 0.65 -3.36 19.42
N SER A 54 0.80 -2.64 20.54
CA SER A 54 -0.18 -1.63 20.99
C SER A 54 -0.23 -0.42 20.06
N GLN A 55 0.90 -0.05 19.44
CA GLN A 55 1.02 1.01 18.44
C GLN A 55 2.12 0.68 17.44
N VAL A 56 1.77 0.52 16.16
CA VAL A 56 2.72 0.07 15.13
C VAL A 56 2.62 0.87 13.83
N VAL A 57 3.72 0.86 13.08
CA VAL A 57 3.75 1.27 11.67
C VAL A 57 3.65 0.03 10.80
N GLY A 58 2.75 0.03 9.83
CA GLY A 58 2.61 -1.04 8.84
C GLY A 58 3.53 -0.84 7.64
N TYR A 59 4.12 -1.94 7.15
CA TYR A 59 5.00 -1.98 5.99
C TYR A 59 4.47 -2.99 4.98
N GLY A 60 4.25 -2.55 3.73
CA GLY A 60 3.77 -3.41 2.64
C GLY A 60 4.68 -3.33 1.42
N ALA A 61 5.12 -4.49 0.92
CA ALA A 61 5.90 -4.60 -0.32
C ALA A 61 5.01 -5.14 -1.45
N ILE A 62 4.86 -4.38 -2.53
CA ILE A 62 4.02 -4.74 -3.69
C ILE A 62 4.91 -4.86 -4.94
N ALA A 63 4.72 -5.91 -5.74
CA ALA A 63 5.28 -6.01 -7.08
C ALA A 63 4.17 -5.86 -8.14
N PHE A 64 4.45 -5.10 -9.19
CA PHE A 64 3.55 -4.95 -10.34
C PHE A 64 3.96 -5.87 -11.48
N THR A 65 2.99 -6.48 -12.17
CA THR A 65 3.19 -7.41 -13.29
C THR A 65 2.17 -7.18 -14.38
#